data_AF-A0A0J9FEG5-F1
#
_entry.id   AF-A0A0J9FEG5-F1
#
_cell.length_a   1.000
_cell.length_b   1.000
_cell.length_c   1.000
_cell.angle_alpha   90.00
_cell.angle_beta   90.00
_cell.angle_gamma   90.00
#
_symmetry.space_group_name_H-M   'P 1'
#
loop_
_entity.id
_entity.type
_entity.pdbx_description
1 polymer ?
#
loop_
_entity_poly.entity_id
_entity_poly.type
_entity_poly.pdbx_seq_one_letter_code
_entity_poly.pdbx_strand_id
1 'polypeptide(L)'
;MYDTGFLMLLFVPYLLLCMIPSYMAEKRGRSGIGWFFLSIFVTPFWTAPIILCLGETDEKRKERIFQEEEWRILCRKLYSNKNNHEN
;
A
#
# COMPACT_ATOMS: atom_id res chain seq x y z
N MET A 1 10.62 35.53 -20.59
CA MET A 1 11.52 34.45 -21.08
C MET A 1 12.16 33.72 -19.91
N TYR A 2 11.37 33.45 -18.86
CA TYR A 2 11.71 32.57 -17.72
C TYR A 2 10.47 31.75 -17.38
N ASP A 3 9.73 31.33 -18.41
CA ASP A 3 8.34 30.93 -18.22
C ASP A 3 8.22 29.41 -18.26
N THR A 4 8.89 28.73 -19.20
CA THR A 4 8.80 27.27 -19.33
C THR A 4 9.81 26.51 -18.46
N GLY A 5 11.05 26.98 -18.37
CA GLY A 5 12.11 26.32 -17.59
C GLY A 5 11.85 26.32 -16.08
N PHE A 6 11.35 27.43 -15.54
CA PHE A 6 11.00 27.55 -14.13
C PHE A 6 9.77 26.70 -13.78
N LEU A 7 8.76 26.65 -14.65
CA LEU A 7 7.60 25.78 -14.47
C LEU A 7 8.01 24.30 -14.48
N MET A 8 8.88 23.85 -15.39
CA MET A 8 9.38 22.47 -15.37
C MET A 8 10.14 22.15 -14.07
N LEU A 9 10.94 23.10 -13.56
CA LEU A 9 11.72 22.93 -12.34
C LEU A 9 10.85 22.77 -11.09
N LEU A 10 9.64 23.34 -11.07
CA LEU A 10 8.65 23.12 -10.00
C LEU A 10 7.75 21.90 -10.26
N PHE A 11 7.43 21.62 -11.52
CA PHE A 11 6.51 20.55 -11.89
C PHE A 11 7.11 19.14 -11.70
N VAL A 12 8.38 18.95 -12.02
CA VAL A 12 9.08 17.66 -11.82
C VAL A 12 9.12 17.23 -10.34
N PRO A 13 9.58 18.07 -9.39
CA PRO A 13 9.55 17.70 -7.98
C PRO A 13 8.11 17.56 -7.44
N TYR A 14 7.14 18.30 -8.00
CA TYR A 14 5.73 18.13 -7.66
C TYR A 14 5.21 16.72 -8.03
N LEU A 15 5.57 16.19 -9.20
CA LEU A 15 5.22 14.82 -9.59
C LEU A 15 5.92 13.78 -8.70
N LEU A 16 7.17 14.03 -8.28
CA LEU A 16 7.86 13.16 -7.32
C LEU A 16 7.15 13.14 -5.96
N LEU A 17 6.63 14.28 -5.49
CA LEU A 17 5.83 14.33 -4.27
C LEU A 17 4.50 13.56 -4.40
N CYS A 18 3.92 13.50 -5.60
CA CYS A 18 2.73 12.68 -5.89
C CYS A 18 2.99 11.16 -5.83
N MET A 19 4.26 10.72 -5.90
CA MET A 19 4.60 9.30 -5.71
C MET A 19 4.41 8.82 -4.27
N ILE A 20 4.54 9.72 -3.28
CA ILE A 20 4.38 9.39 -1.86
C ILE A 20 2.97 8.85 -1.55
N PRO A 21 1.87 9.57 -1.87
CA PRO A 21 0.52 9.06 -1.66
C PRO A 21 0.20 7.84 -2.53
N SER A 22 0.77 7.74 -3.74
CA SER A 22 0.63 6.54 -4.59
C SER A 22 1.18 5.29 -3.89
N TYR A 23 2.42 5.35 -3.41
CA TYR A 23 3.05 4.23 -2.70
C TYR A 23 2.35 3.90 -1.37
N MET A 24 1.89 4.93 -0.66
CA MET A 24 1.11 4.74 0.58
C MET A 24 -0.23 4.04 0.32
N ALA A 25 -0.87 4.33 -0.80
CA ALA A 25 -2.11 3.68 -1.21
C ALA A 25 -1.89 2.21 -1.61
N GLU A 26 -0.83 1.90 -2.36
CA GLU A 26 -0.48 0.51 -2.71
C GLU A 26 -0.18 -0.33 -1.47
N LYS A 27 0.58 0.23 -0.52
CA LYS A 27 0.82 -0.43 0.77
C LYS A 27 -0.45 -0.71 1.55
N ARG A 28 -1.53 0.05 1.34
CA ARG A 28 -2.82 -0.13 2.00
C ARG A 28 -3.81 -0.97 1.19
N GLY A 29 -3.40 -1.51 0.03
CA GLY A 29 -4.23 -2.38 -0.81
C GLY A 29 -5.18 -1.62 -1.73
N ARG A 30 -4.86 -0.37 -2.06
CA ARG A 30 -5.63 0.44 -3.02
C ARG A 30 -4.82 0.67 -4.29
N SER A 31 -5.51 1.05 -5.36
CA SER A 31 -4.88 1.32 -6.68
C SER A 31 -3.91 2.49 -6.61
N GLY A 32 -2.61 2.23 -6.66
CA GLY A 32 -1.55 3.27 -6.68
C GLY A 32 -1.75 4.28 -7.79
N ILE A 33 -2.05 3.80 -9.01
CA ILE A 33 -2.37 4.66 -10.17
C ILE A 33 -3.54 5.61 -9.87
N GLY A 34 -4.63 5.11 -9.26
CA GLY A 34 -5.80 5.93 -8.97
C GLY A 34 -5.49 7.05 -7.98
N TRP A 35 -4.72 6.72 -6.93
CA TRP A 35 -4.30 7.70 -5.92
C TRP A 35 -3.22 8.66 -6.42
N PHE A 36 -2.37 8.24 -7.38
CA PHE A 36 -1.43 9.12 -8.07
C PHE A 36 -2.17 10.21 -8.85
N PHE A 37 -3.12 9.86 -9.70
CA PHE A 37 -3.93 10.85 -10.42
C PHE A 37 -4.70 11.76 -9.45
N LEU A 38 -5.31 11.18 -8.40
CA LEU A 38 -6.02 11.96 -7.39
C LEU A 38 -5.09 12.98 -6.70
N SER A 39 -3.84 12.61 -6.43
CA SER A 39 -2.85 13.51 -5.82
C SER A 39 -2.41 14.65 -6.73
N ILE A 40 -2.41 14.44 -8.05
CA ILE A 40 -2.14 15.51 -9.03
C ILE A 40 -3.28 16.56 -8.98
N PHE A 41 -4.55 16.13 -8.90
CA PHE A 41 -5.70 17.02 -8.85
C PHE A 41 -5.92 17.72 -7.50
N VAL A 42 -5.76 16.99 -6.39
CA VAL A 42 -6.12 17.47 -5.03
C VAL A 42 -4.92 18.03 -4.26
N THR A 43 -3.69 17.83 -4.75
CA THR A 43 -2.40 18.08 -4.08
C THR A 43 -1.96 16.90 -3.18
N PRO A 44 -0.70 16.43 -3.27
CA PRO A 44 -0.18 15.32 -2.47
C PRO A 44 -0.27 15.55 -0.95
N PHE A 45 -0.28 16.82 -0.52
CA PHE A 45 -0.36 17.21 0.89
C PHE A 45 -1.72 16.90 1.51
N TRP A 46 -2.80 17.01 0.73
CA TRP A 46 -4.16 16.72 1.17
C TRP A 46 -4.52 15.25 0.97
N THR A 47 -3.96 14.57 -0.02
CA THR A 47 -4.24 13.15 -0.26
C THR A 47 -3.61 12.22 0.78
N ALA A 48 -2.43 12.56 1.31
CA ALA A 48 -1.80 11.78 2.38
C ALA A 48 -2.70 11.60 3.63
N PRO A 49 -3.23 12.65 4.28
CA PRO A 49 -4.13 12.48 5.42
C PRO A 49 -5.44 11.78 5.05
N ILE A 50 -5.96 11.98 3.83
CA ILE A 50 -7.14 11.25 3.33
C ILE A 50 -6.85 9.74 3.29
N ILE A 51 -5.72 9.31 2.73
CA ILE A 51 -5.31 7.89 2.70
C ILE A 51 -5.10 7.34 4.11
N LEU A 52 -4.54 8.16 5.02
CA LEU A 52 -4.37 7.79 6.42
C LEU A 52 -5.71 7.55 7.10
N CYS A 53 -6.65 8.49 6.97
CA CYS A 53 -8.01 8.43 7.56
C CYS A 53 -8.87 7.32 6.96
N LEU A 54 -8.76 7.05 5.66
CA LEU A 54 -9.45 5.92 5.05
C LEU A 54 -8.92 4.55 5.55
N GLY A 55 -7.83 4.52 6.32
CA GLY A 55 -7.32 3.28 6.92
C GLY A 55 -6.82 2.26 5.89
N GLU A 56 -6.58 1.04 6.37
CA GLU A 56 -6.19 -0.10 5.56
C GLU A 56 -7.44 -0.75 4.94
N THR A 57 -7.35 -1.16 3.68
CA THR A 57 -8.49 -1.79 2.99
C THR A 57 -8.75 -3.20 3.57
N ASP A 58 -10.04 -3.59 3.63
CA ASP A 58 -10.47 -4.90 4.15
C ASP A 58 -9.80 -6.10 3.46
N GLU A 59 -9.41 -5.98 2.19
CA GLU A 59 -8.69 -7.03 1.45
C GLU A 59 -7.36 -7.38 2.13
N LYS A 60 -6.54 -6.38 2.51
CA LYS A 60 -5.27 -6.64 3.22
C LYS A 60 -5.50 -7.16 4.63
N ARG A 61 -6.59 -6.75 5.27
CA ARG A 61 -6.97 -7.27 6.57
C ARG A 61 -7.33 -8.75 6.48
N LYS A 62 -8.11 -9.14 5.46
CA LYS A 62 -8.47 -10.53 5.18
C LYS A 62 -7.27 -11.37 4.79
N GLU A 63 -6.37 -10.84 3.96
CA GLU A 63 -5.14 -11.54 3.53
C GLU A 63 -4.24 -11.88 4.73
N ARG A 64 -4.06 -10.95 5.69
CA ARG A 64 -3.33 -11.25 6.93
C ARG A 64 -4.01 -12.34 7.76
N ILE A 65 -5.32 -12.29 7.92
CA ILE A 65 -6.08 -13.30 8.67
C ILE A 65 -5.94 -14.67 7.99
N PHE A 66 -6.05 -14.72 6.67
CA PHE A 66 -5.91 -15.96 5.90
C PHE A 66 -4.51 -16.56 6.03
N GLN A 67 -3.46 -15.75 5.92
CA GLN A 67 -2.07 -16.19 6.12
C GLN A 67 -1.84 -16.72 7.54
N GLU A 68 -2.41 -16.07 8.55
CA GLU A 68 -2.35 -16.56 9.94
C GLU A 68 -3.08 -17.89 10.12
N GLU A 69 -4.24 -18.08 9.48
CA GLU A 69 -4.99 -19.33 9.52
C GLU A 69 -4.25 -20.47 8.79
N GLU A 70 -3.71 -20.22 7.60
CA GLU A 70 -2.89 -21.18 6.86
C GLU A 70 -1.67 -21.63 7.69
N TRP A 71 -0.97 -20.68 8.32
CA TRP A 71 0.15 -20.99 9.19
C TRP A 71 -0.26 -21.90 10.36
N ARG A 72 -1.40 -21.60 11.01
CA ARG A 72 -1.93 -22.44 12.11
C ARG A 72 -2.29 -23.85 11.66
N ILE A 73 -2.80 -24.01 10.44
CA ILE A 73 -3.12 -25.33 9.88
C ILE A 73 -1.83 -26.09 9.57
N LEU A 74 -0.84 -25.41 8.98
CA LEU A 74 0.45 -26.00 8.62
C LEU A 74 1.22 -26.48 9.85
N CYS A 75 1.32 -25.65 10.90
CA CYS A 75 1.94 -26.06 12.16
C CYS A 75 1.25 -27.27 12.80
N ARG A 76 -0.09 -27.34 12.78
CA ARG A 76 -0.84 -28.50 13.30
C ARG A 76 -0.55 -29.77 12.51
N LYS A 77 -0.51 -29.68 11.17
CA LYS A 77 -0.15 -30.82 10.31
C LYS A 77 1.28 -31.30 10.57
N LEU A 78 2.25 -30.38 10.66
CA LEU A 78 3.64 -30.72 10.94
C LEU A 78 3.79 -31.40 12.30
N TYR A 79 3.12 -30.88 13.33
CA TYR A 79 3.15 -31.46 14.68
C TYR A 79 2.51 -32.86 14.72
N SER A 80 1.34 -33.03 14.09
CA SER A 80 0.68 -34.35 14.00
C SER A 80 1.53 -35.35 13.23
N ASN A 81 2.18 -34.94 12.14
CA ASN A 81 3.03 -35.83 11.36
C ASN A 81 4.25 -36.27 12.18
N LYS A 82 4.90 -35.34 12.89
CA LYS A 82 6.02 -35.65 13.77
C LYS A 82 5.67 -36.68 14.84
N ASN A 83 4.53 -36.52 15.53
CA ASN A 83 4.08 -37.49 16.54
C ASN A 83 3.76 -38.88 15.97
N ASN A 84 3.32 -38.98 14.71
CA ASN A 84 3.10 -40.26 14.04
C ASN A 84 4.40 -40.97 13.63
N HIS A 85 5.52 -40.24 13.51
CA HIS A 85 6.83 -40.82 13.24
C HIS A 85 7.60 -41.23 14.51
N GLU A 86 7.21 -40.69 15.67
CA GLU A 86 7.85 -40.98 16.97
C GLU A 86 7.15 -42.12 17.76
N ASN A 87 5.93 -42.52 17.37
CA ASN A 87 5.21 -43.69 17.88
C ASN A 87 5.37 -44.91 16.95
#